data_AF-A0A950ZRQ4-F1
#
_entry.id   AF-A0A950ZRQ4-F1
#
_cell.length_a   1.000
_cell.length_b   1.000
_cell.length_c   1.000
_cell.angle_alpha   90.00
_cell.angle_beta   90.00
_cell.angle_gamma   90.00
#
_symmetry.space_group_name_H-M   'P 1'
#
loop_
_entity.id
_entity.type
_entity.pdbx_description
1 polymer ?
#
loop_
_entity_poly.entity_id
_entity_poly.type
_entity_poly.pdbx_seq_one_letter_code
_entity_poly.pdbx_strand_id
1 'polypeptide(L)'
;MAWRFVLAGSVAVFAVLVVGGYSMGWRWTGFQGNTLWDWLELLALPVVVASLPLWLETHRRFERRWRTAGLVLLAGFAVVLIGGYGLGWGWTGFRGNTMWDWLRLLLVPFVLPASLAWFAARSAEAR
;
A
#
# COMPACT_ATOMS: atom_id res chain seq x y z
N MET A 1 -25.78 -1.11 -7.55
CA MET A 1 -25.89 0.22 -6.92
C MET A 1 -25.52 0.19 -5.43
N ALA A 2 -25.98 -0.78 -4.64
CA ALA A 2 -25.64 -0.91 -3.21
C ALA A 2 -24.12 -0.91 -2.90
N TRP A 3 -23.29 -1.59 -3.71
CA TRP A 3 -21.85 -1.67 -3.46
C TRP A 3 -21.14 -0.31 -3.45
N ARG A 4 -21.59 0.65 -4.28
CA ARG A 4 -21.01 2.00 -4.33
C ARG A 4 -21.32 2.78 -3.06
N PHE A 5 -22.52 2.61 -2.51
CA PHE A 5 -22.91 3.22 -1.23
C PHE A 5 -22.22 2.57 -0.05
N VAL A 6 -22.06 1.24 -0.06
CA VAL A 6 -21.28 0.52 0.95
C VAL A 6 -19.84 0.99 0.95
N LEU A 7 -19.19 1.06 -0.22
CA LEU A 7 -17.83 1.58 -0.32
C LEU A 7 -17.72 3.04 0.09
N ALA A 8 -18.62 3.91 -0.39
CA ALA A 8 -18.62 5.30 0.00
C ALA A 8 -18.80 5.47 1.51
N GLY A 9 -19.68 4.67 2.12
CA GLY A 9 -19.89 4.61 3.57
C GLY A 9 -18.64 4.13 4.30
N SER A 10 -18.01 3.04 3.86
CA SER A 10 -16.76 2.54 4.44
C SER A 10 -15.63 3.56 4.36
N VAL A 11 -15.48 4.24 3.21
CA VAL A 11 -14.49 5.31 3.03
C VAL A 11 -14.79 6.49 3.94
N ALA A 12 -16.06 6.89 4.08
CA ALA A 12 -16.45 7.98 4.97
C ALA A 12 -16.19 7.65 6.44
N VAL A 13 -16.56 6.45 6.90
CA VAL A 13 -16.29 5.99 8.27
C VAL A 13 -14.78 5.94 8.53
N PHE A 14 -14.00 5.39 7.58
CA PHE A 14 -12.55 5.36 7.68
C PHE A 14 -11.96 6.77 7.77
N ALA A 15 -12.42 7.70 6.91
CA ALA A 15 -11.98 9.09 6.95
C ALA A 15 -12.29 9.76 8.29
N VAL A 16 -13.48 9.53 8.87
CA VAL A 16 -13.84 10.05 10.20
C VAL A 16 -12.94 9.45 11.28
N LEU A 17 -12.67 8.15 11.25
CA LEU A 17 -11.77 7.51 12.22
C LEU A 17 -10.34 8.05 12.13
N VAL A 18 -9.82 8.24 10.91
CA VAL A 18 -8.48 8.81 10.69
C VAL A 18 -8.44 10.25 11.16
N VAL A 19 -9.36 11.10 10.71
CA VAL A 19 -9.41 12.52 11.10
C VAL A 19 -9.59 12.65 12.62
N GLY A 20 -10.58 11.97 13.21
CA GLY A 20 -10.80 11.97 14.66
C GLY A 20 -9.60 11.41 15.45
N GLY A 21 -8.96 10.35 14.95
CA GLY A 21 -7.76 9.77 15.53
C GLY A 21 -6.60 10.76 15.62
N TYR A 22 -6.30 11.48 14.54
CA TYR A 22 -5.20 12.45 14.48
C TYR A 22 -5.55 13.82 15.08
N SER A 23 -6.76 14.35 14.87
CA SER A 23 -7.13 15.71 15.27
C SER A 23 -7.77 15.79 16.66
N MET A 24 -8.59 14.80 17.04
CA MET A 24 -9.26 14.75 18.35
C MET A 24 -8.51 13.87 19.36
N GLY A 25 -7.35 13.30 18.97
CA GLY A 25 -6.49 12.54 19.87
C GLY A 25 -7.17 11.29 20.44
N TRP A 26 -7.98 10.59 19.64
CA TRP A 26 -8.66 9.37 20.09
C TRP A 26 -7.67 8.23 20.33
N ARG A 27 -7.14 8.17 21.54
CA ARG A 27 -6.10 7.22 21.97
C ARG A 27 -6.48 5.75 21.75
N TRP A 28 -7.77 5.42 21.79
CA TRP A 28 -8.28 4.06 21.59
C TRP A 28 -8.15 3.55 20.15
N THR A 29 -8.04 4.45 19.16
CA THR A 29 -7.82 4.06 17.75
C THR A 29 -6.40 3.59 17.48
N GLY A 30 -5.43 4.00 18.32
CA GLY A 30 -4.01 3.74 18.10
C GLY A 30 -3.41 4.48 16.90
N PHE A 31 -4.13 5.41 16.26
CA PHE A 31 -3.62 6.17 15.11
C PHE A 31 -2.63 7.27 15.48
N GLN A 32 -2.72 7.77 16.72
CA GLN A 32 -1.84 8.83 17.19
C GLN A 32 -0.38 8.37 17.17
N GLY A 33 0.47 9.12 16.46
CA GLY A 33 1.91 8.83 16.34
C GLY A 33 2.29 8.01 15.11
N ASN A 34 1.33 7.41 14.40
CA ASN A 34 1.61 6.74 13.12
C ASN A 34 1.91 7.78 12.04
N THR A 35 2.92 7.51 11.24
CA THR A 35 3.38 8.28 10.11
C THR A 35 2.93 7.62 8.81
N LEU A 36 3.10 8.30 7.67
CA LEU A 36 2.84 7.68 6.36
C LEU A 36 3.61 6.36 6.19
N TRP A 37 4.84 6.29 6.71
CA TRP A 37 5.65 5.07 6.67
C TRP A 37 4.97 3.89 7.35
N ASP A 38 4.41 4.09 8.55
CA ASP A 38 3.73 3.02 9.30
C ASP A 38 2.51 2.48 8.54
N TRP A 39 1.79 3.38 7.85
CA TRP A 39 0.70 2.98 6.95
C TRP A 39 1.18 2.19 5.73
N LEU A 40 2.33 2.57 5.16
CA LEU A 40 2.93 1.82 4.05
C LEU A 40 3.33 0.41 4.50
N GLU A 41 3.98 0.26 5.65
CA GLU A 41 4.35 -1.05 6.19
C GLU A 41 3.12 -1.94 6.43
N LEU A 42 2.07 -1.37 7.02
CA LEU A 42 0.83 -2.09 7.31
C LEU A 42 0.12 -2.53 6.03
N LEU A 43 0.06 -1.68 5.01
CA LEU A 43 -0.68 -1.93 3.77
C LEU A 43 0.13 -2.68 2.72
N ALA A 44 1.45 -2.74 2.82
CA ALA A 44 2.30 -3.35 1.82
C ALA A 44 1.88 -4.80 1.52
N LEU A 45 1.74 -5.63 2.55
CA LEU A 45 1.39 -7.04 2.38
C LEU A 45 -0.03 -7.25 1.83
N PRO A 46 -1.10 -6.64 2.39
CA PRO A 46 -2.44 -6.73 1.84
C PRO A 46 -2.53 -6.28 0.38
N VAL A 47 -1.85 -5.17 0.03
CA VAL A 47 -1.83 -4.64 -1.34
C VAL A 47 -1.16 -5.62 -2.29
N VAL A 48 0.00 -6.17 -1.91
CA VAL A 48 0.70 -7.17 -2.72
C VAL A 48 -0.19 -8.38 -2.95
N VAL A 49 -0.78 -8.94 -1.89
CA VAL A 49 -1.66 -10.11 -1.99
C VAL A 49 -2.89 -9.81 -2.86
N ALA A 50 -3.53 -8.66 -2.68
CA ALA A 50 -4.68 -8.25 -3.49
C ALA A 50 -4.33 -7.97 -4.96
N SER A 51 -3.07 -7.58 -5.23
CA SER A 51 -2.58 -7.34 -6.59
C SER A 51 -2.18 -8.60 -7.36
N LEU A 52 -1.94 -9.74 -6.68
CA LEU A 52 -1.53 -10.98 -7.32
C LEU A 52 -2.51 -11.49 -8.39
N PRO A 53 -3.84 -11.58 -8.13
CA PRO A 53 -4.78 -12.06 -9.14
C PRO A 53 -4.81 -11.12 -10.34
N LEU A 54 -4.79 -9.81 -10.08
CA LEU A 54 -4.74 -8.79 -11.12
C LEU A 54 -3.48 -8.94 -11.98
N TRP A 55 -2.32 -9.23 -11.37
CA TRP A 55 -1.08 -9.48 -12.11
C TRP A 55 -1.23 -10.69 -13.04
N LEU A 56 -1.74 -11.82 -12.53
CA LEU A 56 -1.93 -13.04 -13.29
C LEU A 56 -2.91 -12.86 -14.46
N GLU A 57 -3.98 -12.10 -14.26
CA GLU A 57 -5.05 -11.90 -15.24
C GLU A 57 -4.72 -10.81 -16.29
N THR A 58 -3.91 -9.80 -15.92
CA THR A 58 -3.68 -8.59 -16.73
C THR A 58 -2.60 -8.75 -17.81
N HIS A 59 -1.91 -9.91 -17.90
CA HIS A 59 -0.82 -10.15 -18.87
C HIS A 59 -1.20 -9.94 -20.36
N ARG A 60 -2.48 -9.75 -20.72
CA ARG A 60 -2.93 -9.58 -22.12
C ARG A 60 -3.62 -8.25 -22.47
N ARG A 61 -3.90 -7.35 -21.52
CA ARG A 61 -4.65 -6.10 -21.81
C ARG A 61 -4.01 -4.86 -21.19
N PHE A 62 -2.82 -4.51 -21.70
CA PHE A 62 -2.12 -3.29 -21.34
C PHE A 62 -2.73 -2.07 -22.08
N GLU A 63 -3.96 -1.70 -21.72
CA GLU A 63 -4.64 -0.55 -22.32
C GLU A 63 -4.13 0.80 -21.77
N ARG A 64 -4.27 1.84 -22.61
CA ARG A 64 -3.84 3.23 -22.39
C ARG A 64 -4.28 3.85 -21.04
N ARG A 65 -5.38 3.36 -20.44
CA ARG A 65 -5.90 3.81 -19.14
C ARG A 65 -4.98 3.47 -17.96
N TRP A 66 -4.32 2.31 -17.97
CA TRP A 66 -3.40 1.92 -16.90
C TRP A 66 -2.13 2.77 -16.92
N ARG A 67 -1.69 3.23 -18.11
CA ARG A 67 -0.56 4.15 -18.24
C ARG A 67 -0.83 5.49 -17.55
N THR A 68 -2.00 6.09 -17.76
CA THR A 68 -2.34 7.36 -17.13
C THR A 68 -2.47 7.22 -15.61
N ALA A 69 -3.09 6.15 -15.12
CA ALA A 69 -3.19 5.89 -13.69
C ALA A 69 -1.80 5.68 -13.05
N GLY A 70 -0.93 4.91 -13.71
CA GLY A 70 0.44 4.70 -13.27
C GLY A 70 1.27 5.99 -13.23
N LEU A 71 1.12 6.86 -14.23
CA LEU A 71 1.81 8.16 -14.26
C LEU A 71 1.36 9.08 -13.12
N VAL A 72 0.06 9.17 -12.85
CA VAL A 72 -0.47 9.98 -11.75
C VAL A 72 0.03 9.45 -10.41
N LEU A 73 0.02 8.13 -10.22
CA LEU A 73 0.50 7.50 -8.99
C LEU A 73 2.00 7.72 -8.79
N LEU A 74 2.80 7.59 -9.85
CA LEU A 74 4.24 7.80 -9.82
C LEU A 74 4.59 9.26 -9.56
N ALA A 75 3.86 10.21 -10.15
CA ALA A 75 4.03 11.62 -9.88
C ALA A 75 3.69 11.97 -8.42
N GLY A 76 2.58 11.45 -7.89
CA GLY A 76 2.21 11.63 -6.48
C GLY A 76 3.27 11.04 -5.54
N PHE A 77 3.76 9.84 -5.83
CA PHE A 77 4.83 9.20 -5.07
C PHE A 77 6.12 10.02 -5.07
N ALA A 78 6.52 10.57 -6.23
CA ALA A 78 7.69 11.44 -6.34
C ALA A 78 7.55 12.72 -5.49
N VAL A 79 6.38 13.36 -5.50
CA VAL A 79 6.10 14.53 -4.65
C VAL A 79 6.25 14.18 -3.17
N VAL A 80 5.73 13.04 -2.73
CA VAL A 80 5.83 12.59 -1.34
C VAL A 80 7.26 12.25 -0.95
N LEU A 81 8.04 11.62 -1.83
CA LEU A 81 9.47 11.36 -1.59
C LEU A 81 10.27 12.66 -1.46
N ILE A 82 10.07 13.61 -2.39
CA ILE A 82 10.75 14.91 -2.36
C ILE A 82 10.33 15.70 -1.11
N GLY A 83 9.04 15.70 -0.76
CA GLY A 83 8.54 16.37 0.44
C GLY A 83 9.06 15.73 1.74
N GLY A 84 9.08 14.39 1.80
CA GLY A 84 9.53 13.65 2.98
C GLY A 84 11.04 13.78 3.23
N TYR A 85 11.87 13.55 2.20
CA TYR A 85 13.32 13.59 2.32
C TYR A 85 13.92 14.99 2.13
N GLY A 86 13.43 15.76 1.14
CA GLY A 86 13.98 17.08 0.80
C GLY A 86 13.42 18.20 1.65
N LEU A 87 12.09 18.24 1.87
CA LEU A 87 11.43 19.27 2.70
C LEU A 87 11.27 18.84 4.17
N GLY A 88 11.67 17.60 4.50
CA GLY A 88 11.65 17.09 5.85
C GLY A 88 10.24 17.01 6.46
N TRP A 89 9.21 16.63 5.70
CA TRP A 89 7.86 16.49 6.23
C TRP A 89 7.78 15.46 7.36
N GLY A 90 7.62 15.91 8.61
CA GLY A 90 7.63 15.06 9.80
C GLY A 90 6.52 14.00 9.82
N TRP A 91 5.38 14.27 9.18
CA TRP A 91 4.25 13.33 9.10
C TRP A 91 4.53 12.13 8.18
N THR A 92 5.52 12.22 7.29
CA THR A 92 5.86 11.11 6.38
C THR A 92 6.57 9.96 7.10
N GLY A 93 7.31 10.26 8.18
CA GLY A 93 8.14 9.26 8.86
C GLY A 93 9.37 8.82 8.08
N PHE A 94 9.70 9.48 6.95
CA PHE A 94 10.81 9.04 6.08
C PHE A 94 12.20 9.35 6.66
N ARG A 95 12.30 10.30 7.59
CA ARG A 95 13.59 10.61 8.23
C ARG A 95 14.06 9.42 9.05
N GLY A 96 15.22 8.89 8.68
CA GLY A 96 15.82 7.71 9.31
C GLY A 96 15.70 6.44 8.46
N ASN A 97 14.75 6.39 7.52
CA ASN A 97 14.63 5.27 6.60
C ASN A 97 15.63 5.41 5.45
N THR A 98 16.38 4.35 5.23
CA THR A 98 17.39 4.25 4.17
C THR A 98 16.80 3.56 2.95
N MET A 99 17.57 3.54 1.86
CA MET A 99 17.20 2.81 0.64
C MET A 99 16.97 1.31 0.90
N TRP A 100 17.65 0.76 1.92
CA TRP A 100 17.46 -0.63 2.35
C TRP A 100 16.09 -0.87 3.02
N ASP A 101 15.58 0.11 3.76
CA ASP A 101 14.26 0.00 4.40
C ASP A 101 13.14 0.03 3.36
N TRP A 102 13.30 0.86 2.32
CA TRP A 102 12.45 0.80 1.13
C TRP A 102 12.50 -0.57 0.45
N LEU A 103 13.71 -1.13 0.30
CA LEU A 103 13.86 -2.46 -0.28
C LEU A 103 13.15 -3.52 0.55
N ARG A 104 13.25 -3.47 1.89
CA ARG A 104 12.52 -4.39 2.78
C ARG A 104 11.02 -4.22 2.64
N LEU A 105 10.51 -2.99 2.72
CA LEU A 105 9.08 -2.69 2.60
C LEU A 105 8.51 -3.24 1.30
N LEU A 106 9.25 -3.11 0.20
CA LEU A 106 8.80 -3.53 -1.11
C LEU A 106 9.06 -5.01 -1.40
N LEU A 107 10.17 -5.60 -0.98
CA LEU A 107 10.51 -7.00 -1.32
C LEU A 107 9.89 -8.01 -0.36
N VAL A 108 9.94 -7.77 0.95
CA VAL A 108 9.45 -8.70 1.98
C VAL A 108 8.03 -9.20 1.70
N PRO A 109 7.03 -8.33 1.41
CA PRO A 109 5.67 -8.79 1.16
C PRO A 109 5.52 -9.63 -0.12
N PHE A 110 6.46 -9.57 -1.07
CA PHE A 110 6.45 -10.41 -2.27
C PHE A 110 7.13 -11.77 -2.04
N VAL A 111 8.11 -11.85 -1.14
CA VAL A 111 8.81 -13.11 -0.85
C VAL A 111 7.84 -14.18 -0.34
N LEU A 112 6.88 -13.80 0.51
CA LEU A 112 5.90 -14.73 1.06
C LEU A 112 5.01 -15.36 -0.03
N PRO A 113 4.26 -14.60 -0.85
CA PRO A 113 3.49 -15.18 -1.95
C PRO A 113 4.34 -15.93 -2.98
N ALA A 114 5.52 -15.42 -3.32
CA ALA A 114 6.39 -16.07 -4.30
C ALA A 114 6.88 -17.43 -3.80
N SER A 115 7.28 -17.53 -2.53
CA SER A 115 7.69 -18.79 -1.91
C SER A 115 6.53 -19.78 -1.83
N LEU A 116 5.33 -19.32 -1.46
CA LEU A 116 4.12 -20.15 -1.45
C LEU A 116 3.77 -20.65 -2.85
N ALA A 117 3.82 -19.80 -3.86
CA ALA A 117 3.58 -20.17 -5.26
C ALA A 117 4.60 -21.19 -5.77
N TRP A 118 5.88 -21.02 -5.41
CA TRP A 118 6.95 -21.97 -5.73
C TRP A 118 6.72 -23.35 -5.10
N PHE A 119 6.38 -23.41 -3.81
CA PHE A 119 6.06 -24.67 -3.13
C PHE A 119 4.79 -25.32 -3.70
N ALA A 120 3.77 -24.52 -4.01
CA ALA A 120 2.54 -25.00 -4.65
C ALA A 120 2.85 -25.68 -6.00
N ALA A 121 3.66 -25.05 -6.85
CA ALA A 121 4.07 -25.61 -8.14
C ALA A 121 4.83 -26.94 -7.97
N ARG A 122 5.81 -26.99 -7.05
CA ARG A 122 6.58 -28.21 -6.73
C ARG A 122 5.70 -29.35 -6.25
N SER A 123 4.67 -29.07 -5.44
CA SER A 123 3.75 -30.10 -4.95
C SER A 123 2.83 -30.67 -6.04
N ALA A 124 2.57 -29.91 -7.11
CA ALA A 124 1.77 -30.37 -8.23
C ALA A 124 2.56 -31.30 -9.18
N GLU A 125 3.87 -31.08 -9.32
CA GLU A 125 4.76 -31.92 -10.14
C GLU A 125 5.02 -33.31 -9.53
N ALA A 126 4.85 -33.47 -8.21
CA ALA A 126 5.11 -34.71 -7.49
C ALA A 126 3.89 -35.65 -7.39
N ARG A 127 2.72 -35.25 -7.91
CA ARG A 127 1.51 -36.09 -8.00
C ARG A 127 1.32 -36.61 -9.40
#